data_AF-A0A963I9B9-F1
#
_entry.id   AF-A0A963I9B9-F1
#
_cell.length_a   1.000
_cell.length_b   1.000
_cell.length_c   1.000
_cell.angle_alpha   90.00
_cell.angle_beta   90.00
_cell.angle_gamma   90.00
#
_symmetry.space_group_name_H-M   'P 1'
#
loop_
_entity.id
_entity.type
_entity.pdbx_description
1 polymer ?
#
loop_
_entity_poly.entity_id
_entity_poly.type
_entity_poly.pdbx_seq_one_letter_code
_entity_poly.pdbx_strand_id
1 'polypeptide(L)' 'MFHLQQLRAHLSQPEKSESGQVFRDLLGALERGSSFDMSRLDALSYKEFDMAVECIREWRSLRYIQPDDPVYAFPLNG' A
#
# COMPACT_ATOMS: atom_id res chain seq x y z
N MET A 1 -0.01 -7.67 -11.68
CA MET A 1 -0.16 -6.21 -11.72
C MET A 1 0.37 -5.68 -10.39
N PHE A 2 1.23 -4.67 -10.38
CA PHE A 2 1.82 -4.12 -9.14
C PHE A 2 0.88 -3.08 -8.55
N HIS A 3 0.02 -3.48 -7.61
CA HIS A 3 -1.02 -2.63 -7.02
C HIS A 3 -0.39 -1.51 -6.17
N LEU A 4 0.75 -1.76 -5.53
CA LEU A 4 1.52 -0.72 -4.84
C LEU A 4 1.98 0.40 -5.78
N GLN A 5 2.41 0.08 -7.00
CA GLN A 5 2.80 1.10 -7.99
C GLN A 5 1.59 1.89 -8.49
N GLN A 6 0.46 1.21 -8.71
CA GLN A 6 -0.79 1.88 -9.08
C GLN A 6 -1.29 2.80 -7.97
N LEU A 7 -1.18 2.40 -6.70
CA LEU A 7 -1.56 3.23 -5.57
C LEU A 7 -0.70 4.49 -5.48
N ARG A 8 0.61 4.36 -5.68
CA ARG A 8 1.54 5.50 -5.73
C ARG A 8 1.22 6.46 -6.90
N ALA A 9 0.88 5.92 -8.07
CA ALA A 9 0.44 6.72 -9.20
C ALA A 9 -0.89 7.44 -8.92
N HIS A 10 -1.83 6.78 -8.27
CA HIS A 10 -3.11 7.36 -7.85
C HIS A 10 -2.90 8.52 -6.87
N LEU A 11 -1.98 8.36 -5.91
CA LEU A 11 -1.62 9.39 -4.93
C LEU A 11 -0.80 10.56 -5.49
N SER A 12 -0.25 10.44 -6.70
CA SER A 12 0.52 11.50 -7.36
C SER A 12 -0.36 12.60 -7.94
N GLN A 13 -1.68 12.39 -7.98
CA GLN A 13 -2.64 13.42 -8.39
C GLN A 13 -2.97 14.32 -7.19
N PRO A 14 -2.94 15.66 -7.36
CA PRO A 14 -3.01 16.63 -6.24
C PRO A 14 -4.38 16.75 -5.57
N GLU A 15 -5.31 15.85 -5.85
CA GLU A 15 -6.64 15.90 -5.26
C GLU A 15 -6.58 15.53 -3.77
N LYS A 16 -7.03 16.45 -2.90
CA LYS A 16 -7.19 16.21 -1.47
C LYS A 16 -8.52 15.49 -1.22
N SER A 17 -8.64 14.27 -1.73
CA SER A 17 -9.76 13.39 -1.36
C SER A 17 -9.49 12.72 -0.03
N GLU A 18 -10.56 12.41 0.71
CA GLU A 18 -10.50 11.62 1.94
C GLU A 18 -9.90 10.22 1.66
N SER A 19 -10.25 9.62 0.51
CA SER A 19 -9.67 8.34 0.06
C SER A 19 -8.16 8.43 -0.16
N GLY A 20 -7.66 9.52 -0.76
CA GLY A 20 -6.24 9.77 -0.94
C GLY A 20 -5.48 9.87 0.40
N GLN A 21 -6.12 10.41 1.44
CA GLN A 21 -5.51 10.45 2.78
C GLN A 21 -5.44 9.04 3.40
N VAL A 22 -6.51 8.24 3.29
CA VAL A 22 -6.54 6.85 3.77
C VAL A 22 -5.44 6.02 3.09
N PHE A 23 -5.28 6.16 1.77
CA PHE A 23 -4.25 5.45 1.02
C PHE A 23 -2.82 5.89 1.35
N ARG A 24 -2.58 7.19 1.59
CA ARG A 24 -1.28 7.69 2.08
C ARG A 24 -0.91 7.08 3.42
N ASP A 25 -1.89 7.02 4.34
CA ASP A 25 -1.66 6.49 5.67
C ASP A 25 -1.45 4.98 5.66
N LEU A 26 -2.20 4.25 4.81
CA LEU A 26 -1.98 2.83 4.56
C LEU A 26 -0.59 2.56 4.01
N LEU A 27 -0.20 3.24 2.92
CA LEU A 27 1.10 3.05 2.29
C LEU A 27 2.24 3.36 3.28
N GLY A 28 2.14 4.46 4.00
CA GLY A 28 3.12 4.84 5.01
C GLY A 28 3.23 3.81 6.14
N ALA A 29 2.11 3.21 6.57
CA ALA A 29 2.12 2.16 7.57
C ALA A 29 2.78 0.88 7.08
N LEU A 30 2.49 0.48 5.83
CA LEU A 30 3.13 -0.68 5.19
C LEU A 30 4.64 -0.47 5.04
N GLU A 31 5.09 0.69 4.56
CA GLU A 31 6.51 1.02 4.37
C GLU A 31 7.30 1.05 5.67
N ARG A 32 6.71 1.60 6.75
CA ARG A 32 7.35 1.67 8.08
C ARG A 32 7.15 0.41 8.92
N GLY A 33 6.34 -0.55 8.45
CA GLY A 33 5.93 -1.71 9.24
C GLY A 33 5.15 -1.34 10.51
N SER A 34 4.46 -0.21 10.52
CA SER A 34 3.66 0.27 11.65
C SER A 34 2.20 -0.18 11.56
N SER A 35 1.44 -0.01 12.64
CA SER A 35 0.00 -0.30 12.65
C SER A 35 -0.79 0.64 11.75
N PHE A 36 -1.82 0.12 11.11
CA PHE A 36 -2.84 0.87 10.38
C PHE A 36 -4.22 0.53 10.94
N ASP A 37 -5.08 1.54 11.09
CA ASP A 37 -6.46 1.34 11.54
C ASP A 37 -7.35 0.92 10.37
N MET A 38 -7.79 -0.34 10.39
CA MET A 38 -8.60 -0.93 9.31
C MET A 38 -9.98 -0.29 9.15
N SER A 39 -10.54 0.32 10.21
CA SER A 39 -11.84 1.00 10.12
C SER A 39 -11.81 2.18 9.13
N ARG A 40 -10.62 2.73 8.85
CA ARG A 40 -10.45 3.80 7.87
C ARG A 40 -10.70 3.36 6.44
N LEU A 41 -10.69 2.05 6.15
CA LEU A 41 -11.04 1.51 4.85
C LEU A 41 -12.54 1.63 4.56
N ASP A 42 -13.39 1.77 5.59
CA ASP A 42 -14.84 1.90 5.42
C ASP A 42 -15.24 3.21 4.72
N ALA A 43 -14.36 4.22 4.74
CA ALA A 43 -14.53 5.48 4.03
C ALA A 43 -14.25 5.38 2.52
N LEU A 44 -13.73 4.25 2.05
CA LEU A 44 -13.38 4.02 0.64
C LEU A 44 -14.60 3.50 -0.13
N SER A 45 -14.68 3.84 -1.43
CA SER A 45 -15.59 3.12 -2.32
C SER A 45 -15.17 1.64 -2.44
N TYR A 46 -16.09 0.76 -2.85
CA TYR A 46 -15.78 -0.68 -3.02
C TYR A 46 -14.53 -0.92 -3.89
N LYS A 47 -14.38 -0.15 -4.98
CA LYS A 47 -13.22 -0.26 -5.88
C LYS A 47 -11.92 0.16 -5.20
N GLU A 48 -11.97 1.22 -4.40
CA GLU A 48 -10.82 1.72 -3.64
C GLU A 48 -10.45 0.77 -2.49
N PHE A 49 -11.45 0.20 -1.82
CA PHE A 49 -11.27 -0.82 -0.80
C PHE A 49 -10.59 -2.07 -1.37
N ASP A 50 -11.08 -2.59 -2.49
CA ASP A 50 -10.48 -3.76 -3.17
C ASP A 50 -9.01 -3.50 -3.51
N MET A 51 -8.69 -2.30 -4.02
CA MET A 51 -7.31 -1.88 -4.27
C MET A 51 -6.46 -1.82 -2.98
N ALA A 52 -7.01 -1.33 -1.86
CA ALA A 52 -6.31 -1.33 -0.56
C ALA A 52 -5.96 -2.76 -0.11
N VAL A 53 -6.92 -3.68 -0.23
CA VAL A 53 -6.74 -5.10 0.15
C VAL A 53 -5.68 -5.77 -0.71
N GLU A 54 -5.71 -5.57 -2.03
CA GLU A 54 -4.70 -6.11 -2.93
C GLU A 54 -3.30 -5.53 -2.65
N CYS A 55 -3.19 -4.25 -2.28
CA CYS A 55 -1.92 -3.66 -1.84
C CYS A 55 -1.38 -4.30 -0.55
N ILE A 56 -2.25 -4.55 0.43
CA ILE A 56 -1.85 -5.24 1.69
C ILE A 56 -1.39 -6.67 1.37
N ARG A 57 -2.11 -7.38 0.51
CA ARG A 57 -1.79 -8.74 0.08
C ARG A 57 -0.44 -8.79 -0.65
N GLU A 58 -0.22 -7.87 -1.58
CA GLU A 58 1.04 -7.71 -2.31
C GLU A 58 2.19 -7.42 -1.33
N TRP A 59 2.04 -6.44 -0.43
CA TRP A 59 3.06 -6.11 0.56
C TRP A 59 3.40 -7.28 1.48
N ARG A 60 2.39 -8.03 1.96
CA ARG A 60 2.65 -9.25 2.75
C ARG A 60 3.39 -10.28 1.92
N SER A 61 3.02 -10.47 0.66
CA SER A 61 3.67 -11.45 -0.22
C SER A 61 5.15 -11.09 -0.43
N LEU A 62 5.47 -9.80 -0.66
CA LEU A 62 6.84 -9.30 -0.74
C LEU A 62 7.65 -9.57 0.53
N ARG A 63 7.01 -9.53 1.71
CA ARG A 63 7.68 -9.81 3.00
C ARG A 63 7.96 -11.30 3.23
N TYR A 64 7.24 -12.20 2.56
CA TYR A 64 7.44 -13.65 2.66
C TYR A 64 8.27 -14.23 1.51
N ILE A 65 8.49 -13.47 0.43
CA ILE A 65 9.50 -13.79 -0.58
C ILE A 65 10.87 -13.51 0.07
N GLN A 66 11.68 -14.56 0.21
CA GLN A 66 12.94 -14.56 0.95
C GLN A 66 13.99 -13.60 0.36
N PRO A 67 14.98 -13.14 1.16
CA PRO A 67 16.07 -12.27 0.74
C PRO A 67 17.00 -12.83 -0.36
N ASP A 68 16.83 -14.09 -0.78
CA ASP A 68 17.62 -14.74 -1.84
C ASP A 68 17.01 -14.62 -3.25
N ASP A 69 15.91 -13.90 -3.42
CA ASP A 69 15.34 -13.65 -4.75
C ASP A 69 15.95 -12.37 -5.39
N PRO A 70 16.83 -12.50 -6.40
CA PRO A 70 17.59 -11.38 -6.97
C PRO A 70 16.72 -10.36 -7.74
N VAL A 71 15.43 -10.64 -7.93
CA VAL A 71 14.50 -9.75 -8.62
C VAL A 71 14.03 -8.59 -7.72
N TYR A 72 14.09 -8.72 -6.40
CA TYR A 72 13.41 -7.81 -5.46
C TYR A 72 14.31 -7.26 -4.34
N ALA A 73 15.56 -6.94 -4.64
CA ALA A 73 16.43 -6.15 -3.77
C ALA A 73 15.94 -4.68 -3.69
N PHE A 74 14.75 -4.45 -3.11
CA PHE A 74 14.32 -3.13 -2.68
C PHE A 74 15.01 -2.83 -1.34
N PRO A 75 15.58 -1.63 -1.15
CA PRO A 75 16.32 -1.35 0.08
C PRO A 75 15.31 -1.19 1.22
N LEU A 76 15.22 -2.21 2.06
CA LEU A 76 14.65 -2.12 3.40
C LEU A 76 15.80 -1.80 4.33
N ASN A 77 16.14 -0.52 4.48
CA ASN A 77 16.93 0.16 5.54
C ASN A 77 17.27 1.55 4.94
N GLY A 78 16.88 2.68 5.51
CA GLY A 78 17.35 3.21 6.79
C GLY A 78 17.88 4.61 6.51
#